data_AF-A0A645EXQ0-F1
#
_entry.id   AF-A0A645EXQ0-F1
#
_cell.length_a   1.000
_cell.length_b   1.000
_cell.length_c   1.000
_cell.angle_alpha   90.00
_cell.angle_beta   90.00
_cell.angle_gamma   90.00
#
_symmetry.space_group_name_H-M   'P 1'
#
loop_
_entity.id
_entity.type
_entity.pdbx_description
1 polymer ?
#
loop_
_entity_poly.entity_id
_entity_poly.type
_entity_poly.pdbx_seq_one_letter_code
_entity_poly.pdbx_strand_id
1 'polypeptide(L)'
;MDEGIINAIDNSITKTSKIIPVGYKATGGFTAASSIADVKTYRQLCDYSIASASKIGEHIQSGNIQVLPYKDKGKTPCGYCPYLSVCGFEAGEAGFNCRNLKPLGSKTIFEKIKDNQ
;
A
#
# COMPACT_ATOMS: atom_id res chain seq x y z
N MET A 1 13.29 -4.62 10.76
CA MET A 1 13.10 -6.04 11.09
C MET A 1 14.46 -6.69 11.05
N ASP A 2 14.90 -7.27 12.18
CA ASP A 2 16.22 -7.89 12.35
C ASP A 2 16.06 -9.38 12.74
N GLU A 3 17.19 -10.09 12.83
CA GLU A 3 17.21 -11.53 13.15
C GLU A 3 16.64 -11.84 14.54
N GLY A 4 16.81 -10.94 15.51
CA GLY A 4 16.26 -11.11 16.86
C GLY A 4 14.73 -11.11 16.84
N ILE A 5 14.14 -10.16 16.13
CA ILE A 5 12.68 -10.08 15.93
C ILE A 5 12.17 -11.31 15.15
N ILE A 6 12.89 -11.74 14.11
CA ILE A 6 12.51 -12.90 13.30
C ILE A 6 12.50 -14.17 14.16
N ASN A 7 13.54 -14.40 14.97
CA ASN A 7 13.61 -15.55 15.87
C ASN A 7 12.56 -15.50 16.99
N ALA A 8 12.14 -14.31 17.42
CA ALA A 8 11.04 -14.17 18.37
C ALA A 8 9.68 -14.56 17.74
N ILE A 9 9.50 -14.36 16.43
CA ILE A 9 8.28 -14.74 15.70
C ILE A 9 8.31 -16.21 15.26
N ASP A 10 9.44 -16.67 14.73
CA ASP A 10 9.67 -18.03 14.25
C ASP A 10 11.05 -18.51 14.70
N ASN A 11 11.11 -19.11 15.89
CA ASN A 11 12.35 -19.66 16.45
C ASN A 11 12.84 -20.94 15.76
N SER A 12 12.05 -21.49 14.82
CA SER A 12 12.33 -22.73 14.11
C SER A 12 12.87 -22.51 12.69
N ILE A 13 13.07 -21.24 12.30
CA ILE A 13 13.53 -20.87 10.97
C ILE A 13 14.94 -21.42 10.70
N THR A 14 15.13 -22.03 9.53
CA THR A 14 16.44 -22.53 9.07
C THR A 14 16.89 -21.84 7.80
N LYS A 15 16.13 -21.97 6.71
CA LYS A 15 16.37 -21.27 5.43
C LYS A 15 15.25 -20.33 5.06
N THR A 16 14.01 -20.80 5.14
CA THR A 16 12.81 -20.01 4.85
C THR A 16 11.79 -20.29 5.94
N SER A 17 11.16 -19.25 6.47
CA SER A 17 10.10 -19.40 7.45
C SER A 17 8.83 -19.95 6.80
N LYS A 18 8.12 -20.80 7.54
CA LYS A 18 6.78 -21.27 7.16
C LYS A 18 5.67 -20.39 7.74
N ILE A 19 6.02 -19.44 8.61
CA ILE A 19 5.09 -18.61 9.38
C ILE A 19 5.03 -17.19 8.79
N ILE A 20 6.20 -16.63 8.46
CA ILE A 20 6.32 -15.29 7.88
C ILE A 20 7.08 -15.32 6.55
N PRO A 21 6.86 -14.36 5.64
CA PRO A 21 7.53 -14.33 4.34
C PRO A 21 8.97 -13.82 4.46
N VAL A 22 9.84 -14.61 5.09
CA VAL A 22 11.26 -14.31 5.34
C VAL A 22 12.11 -15.54 5.02
N GLY A 23 13.29 -15.31 4.43
CA GLY A 23 14.30 -16.36 4.29
C GLY A 23 15.71 -15.81 4.19
N TYR A 24 16.67 -16.65 4.55
CA TYR A 24 18.10 -16.37 4.54
C TYR A 24 18.78 -16.88 3.26
N LYS A 25 19.74 -16.13 2.75
CA LYS A 25 20.63 -16.56 1.67
C LYS A 25 21.75 -17.43 2.24
N ALA A 26 22.27 -18.35 1.43
CA ALA A 26 23.45 -19.15 1.81
C ALA A 26 24.71 -18.29 2.06
N THR A 27 24.79 -17.12 1.42
CA THR A 27 25.89 -16.16 1.56
C THR A 27 25.73 -15.19 2.74
N GLY A 28 24.71 -15.39 3.59
CA GLY A 28 24.31 -14.43 4.62
C GLY A 28 23.33 -13.35 4.11
N GLY A 29 22.58 -12.77 5.05
CA GLY A 29 21.52 -11.79 4.78
C GLY A 29 20.23 -12.40 4.22
N PHE A 30 19.27 -11.54 3.89
CA PHE A 30 17.93 -11.95 3.48
C PHE A 30 17.77 -12.17 1.97
N THR A 31 16.87 -13.08 1.59
CA THR A 31 16.47 -13.29 0.20
C THR A 31 15.67 -12.10 -0.33
N ALA A 32 15.70 -11.87 -1.65
CA ALA A 32 14.93 -10.79 -2.28
C ALA A 32 13.41 -10.98 -2.17
N ALA A 33 12.95 -12.21 -1.90
CA ALA A 33 11.54 -12.53 -1.66
C ALA A 33 11.11 -12.23 -0.21
N SER A 34 12.05 -11.91 0.68
CA SER A 34 11.73 -11.59 2.07
C SER A 34 11.04 -10.24 2.17
N SER A 35 9.89 -10.19 2.85
CA SER A 35 9.15 -8.96 3.10
C SER A 35 9.73 -8.23 4.31
N ILE A 36 10.91 -7.61 4.12
CA ILE A 36 11.68 -6.97 5.19
C ILE A 36 11.89 -5.50 4.86
N ALA A 37 11.83 -4.66 5.90
CA ALA A 37 12.20 -3.25 5.87
C ALA A 37 13.06 -2.92 7.10
N ASP A 38 14.00 -1.99 6.93
CA ASP A 38 14.69 -1.39 8.06
C ASP A 38 13.76 -0.45 8.86
N VAL A 39 14.19 -0.08 10.07
CA VAL A 39 13.38 0.75 10.99
C VAL A 39 13.04 2.11 10.36
N LYS A 40 13.97 2.70 9.60
CA LYS A 40 13.76 4.01 8.95
C LYS A 40 12.66 3.92 7.90
N THR A 41 12.75 2.93 7.01
CA THR A 41 11.79 2.67 5.93
C THR A 41 10.41 2.34 6.50
N TYR A 42 10.36 1.55 7.58
CA TYR A 42 9.10 1.25 8.26
C TYR A 42 8.45 2.51 8.85
N ARG A 43 9.24 3.35 9.55
CA ARG A 43 8.75 4.63 10.08
C ARG A 43 8.23 5.55 8.98
N GLN A 44 8.97 5.68 7.87
CA GLN A 44 8.53 6.48 6.72
C GLN A 44 7.18 6.03 6.15
N LEU A 45 6.92 4.71 6.12
CA LEU A 45 5.63 4.18 5.71
C LEU A 45 4.51 4.54 6.70
N CYS A 46 4.78 4.46 8.00
CA CYS A 46 3.84 4.89 9.04
C CYS A 46 3.53 6.39 8.93
N ASP A 47 4.55 7.24 8.80
CA ASP A 47 4.41 8.69 8.69
C ASP A 47 3.60 9.07 7.44
N TYR A 48 3.86 8.42 6.30
CA TYR A 48 3.08 8.61 5.08
C TYR A 48 1.61 8.22 5.26
N SER A 49 1.34 7.17 6.04
CA SER A 49 -0.03 6.72 6.31
C SER A 49 -0.78 7.74 7.18
N ILE A 50 -0.10 8.32 8.18
CA ILE A 50 -0.65 9.40 9.02
C ILE A 50 -0.91 10.65 8.18
N ALA A 51 0.07 11.09 7.38
CA ALA A 51 -0.09 12.25 6.49
C ALA A 51 -1.23 12.06 5.48
N SER A 52 -1.38 10.85 4.93
CA SER A 52 -2.50 10.50 4.04
C SER A 52 -3.85 10.63 4.75
N ALA A 53 -3.94 10.15 6.00
CA ALA A 53 -5.15 10.25 6.81
C ALA A 53 -5.50 11.72 7.11
N SER A 54 -4.52 12.54 7.49
CA SER A 54 -4.69 13.98 7.71
C SER A 54 -5.23 14.68 6.46
N LYS A 55 -4.62 14.42 5.29
CA LYS A 55 -5.06 15.00 4.01
C LYS A 55 -6.48 14.57 3.64
N ILE A 56 -6.85 13.31 3.90
CA ILE A 56 -8.23 12.85 3.71
C ILE A 56 -9.17 13.63 4.64
N GLY A 57 -8.79 13.84 5.90
CA GLY A 57 -9.56 14.64 6.87
C GLY A 57 -9.78 16.09 6.41
N GLU A 58 -8.74 16.75 5.91
CA GLU A 58 -8.83 18.10 5.33
C GLU A 58 -9.79 18.16 4.14
N HIS A 59 -9.75 17.15 3.26
CA HIS A 59 -10.70 17.05 2.15
C HIS A 59 -12.14 16.86 2.63
N ILE A 60 -12.37 16.05 3.66
CA ILE A 60 -13.71 15.89 4.24
C ILE A 60 -14.19 17.22 4.85
N GLN A 61 -13.35 17.88 5.64
CA GLN A 61 -13.70 19.14 6.31
C GLN A 61 -13.98 20.27 5.33
N SER A 62 -13.29 20.31 4.19
CA SER A 62 -13.55 21.27 3.12
C SER A 62 -14.80 20.96 2.27
N GLY A 63 -15.52 19.86 2.57
CA GLY A 63 -16.73 19.48 1.86
C GLY A 63 -16.45 18.83 0.49
N ASN A 64 -15.27 18.24 0.29
CA ASN A 64 -14.96 17.53 -0.94
C ASN A 64 -15.75 16.22 -1.04
N ILE A 65 -16.81 16.23 -1.86
CA ILE A 65 -17.69 15.09 -2.12
C ILE A 65 -17.60 14.57 -3.57
N GLN A 66 -16.48 14.84 -4.26
CA GLN A 66 -16.33 14.48 -5.68
C GLN A 66 -16.41 12.95 -5.91
N VAL A 67 -17.16 12.56 -6.94
CA VAL A 67 -17.25 11.16 -7.39
C VAL A 67 -16.05 10.83 -8.29
N LEU A 68 -14.97 10.32 -7.68
CA LEU A 68 -13.70 10.03 -8.35
C LEU A 68 -13.23 8.58 -8.10
N PRO A 69 -13.92 7.55 -8.64
CA PRO A 69 -13.48 6.17 -8.49
C PRO A 69 -12.13 5.94 -9.17
N TYR A 70 -11.36 4.96 -8.67
CA TYR A 70 -10.10 4.57 -9.28
C TYR A 70 -10.24 3.23 -10.01
N LYS A 71 -9.31 2.99 -10.95
CA LYS A 71 -9.13 1.68 -11.60
C LYS A 71 -7.75 1.15 -11.26
N ASP A 72 -7.68 -0.02 -10.64
CA ASP A 72 -6.44 -0.71 -10.32
C ASP A 72 -6.46 -2.12 -10.91
N LYS A 73 -5.53 -2.40 -11.84
CA LYS A 73 -5.43 -3.69 -12.55
C LYS A 73 -6.78 -4.21 -13.06
N GLY A 74 -7.61 -3.31 -13.61
CA GLY A 74 -8.93 -3.63 -14.13
C GLY A 74 -10.06 -3.64 -13.09
N LYS A 75 -9.75 -3.59 -11.80
CA LYS A 75 -10.74 -3.55 -10.71
C LYS A 75 -11.11 -2.12 -10.35
N THR A 76 -12.36 -1.93 -9.92
CA THR A 76 -12.90 -0.65 -9.44
C THR A 76 -13.62 -0.87 -8.11
N PRO A 77 -13.59 0.09 -7.17
CA PRO A 77 -14.38 0.01 -5.94
C PRO A 77 -15.89 0.01 -6.21
N CYS A 78 -16.36 0.47 -7.38
CA CYS A 78 -17.78 0.54 -7.70
C CYS A 78 -18.50 -0.82 -7.61
N GLY A 79 -17.79 -1.93 -7.90
CA GLY A 79 -18.36 -3.28 -7.79
C GLY A 79 -18.71 -3.71 -6.37
N TYR A 80 -18.22 -2.99 -5.35
CA TYR A 80 -18.48 -3.23 -3.94
C TYR A 80 -19.23 -2.07 -3.27
N CYS A 81 -19.57 -1.01 -4.01
CA CYS A 81 -20.14 0.21 -3.45
C CYS A 81 -21.68 0.09 -3.34
N PRO A 82 -22.27 0.20 -2.13
CA PRO A 82 -23.72 0.14 -1.96
C PRO A 82 -24.43 1.43 -2.43
N TYR A 83 -23.69 2.48 -2.74
CA TYR A 83 -24.21 3.80 -3.13
C TYR A 83 -24.16 4.06 -4.63
N LEU A 84 -23.97 3.02 -5.45
CA LEU A 84 -23.85 3.16 -6.91
C LEU A 84 -25.09 3.85 -7.53
N SER A 85 -26.29 3.53 -7.05
CA SER A 85 -27.54 4.14 -7.50
C SER A 85 -27.71 5.61 -7.08
N VAL A 86 -26.93 6.07 -6.09
CA VAL A 86 -27.00 7.45 -5.58
C VAL A 86 -26.00 8.34 -6.28
N CYS A 87 -24.80 7.84 -6.55
CA CYS A 87 -23.73 8.67 -7.10
C CYS A 87 -23.88 8.95 -8.62
N GLY A 88 -24.68 8.17 -9.33
CA GLY A 88 -24.93 8.35 -10.77
C GLY A 88 -23.70 8.16 -11.66
N PHE A 89 -22.65 7.49 -11.17
CA PHE A 89 -21.42 7.28 -11.92
C PHE A 89 -21.62 6.23 -13.02
N GLU A 90 -21.52 6.64 -14.28
CA GLU A 90 -21.53 5.75 -15.43
C GLU A 90 -20.18 5.76 -16.15
N ALA A 91 -19.51 4.60 -16.17
CA ALA A 91 -18.20 4.47 -16.79
C ALA A 91 -18.30 4.59 -18.32
N GLY A 92 -17.65 5.60 -18.90
CA GLY A 92 -17.62 5.82 -20.35
C GLY A 92 -18.45 7.00 -20.83
N GLU A 93 -19.23 7.63 -19.96
CA GLU A 93 -19.90 8.88 -20.25
C GLU A 93 -18.95 10.08 -20.23
N ALA A 94 -19.26 11.11 -21.02
CA ALA A 94 -18.48 12.33 -21.07
C ALA A 94 -18.51 13.05 -19.71
N GLY A 95 -17.35 13.17 -19.07
CA GLY A 95 -17.20 13.78 -17.74
C GLY A 95 -17.01 12.77 -16.60
N PHE A 96 -17.30 11.48 -16.83
CA PHE A 96 -17.14 10.42 -15.83
C PHE A 96 -15.94 9.54 -16.16
N ASN A 97 -14.81 9.82 -15.51
CA ASN A 97 -13.55 9.10 -15.72
C ASN A 97 -13.03 8.46 -14.44
N CYS A 98 -12.61 7.19 -14.54
CA CYS A 98 -11.87 6.55 -13.47
C CYS A 98 -10.43 7.07 -13.41
N ARG A 99 -9.92 7.30 -12.19
CA ARG A 99 -8.48 7.52 -11.98
C ARG A 99 -7.71 6.21 -12.17
N ASN A 100 -6.99 6.09 -13.27
CA ASN A 100 -6.16 4.91 -13.55
C ASN A 100 -4.92 4.91 -12.63
N LEU A 101 -4.85 3.95 -11.71
CA LEU A 101 -3.68 3.74 -10.86
C LEU A 101 -2.62 2.97 -11.64
N LYS A 102 -1.46 3.59 -11.81
CA LYS A 102 -0.32 2.94 -12.46
C LYS A 102 0.25 1.87 -11.53
N PRO A 103 0.51 0.64 -12.02
CA PRO A 103 1.20 -0.35 -11.20
C PRO A 103 2.61 0.16 -10.90
N LEU A 104 2.94 0.26 -9.62
CA LEU A 104 4.27 0.65 -9.15
C LEU A 104 4.94 -0.54 -8.47
N GLY A 105 6.24 -0.72 -8.73
CA GLY A 105 7.05 -1.67 -7.99
C GLY A 105 7.38 -1.15 -6.58
N SER A 106 7.62 -2.05 -5.62
CA SER A 106 7.84 -1.68 -4.22
C SER A 106 8.96 -0.66 -4.04
N LYS A 107 10.06 -0.76 -4.81
CA LYS A 107 11.17 0.21 -4.76
C LYS A 107 10.70 1.64 -5.08
N THR A 108 9.97 1.80 -6.19
CA THR A 108 9.42 3.09 -6.63
C THR A 108 8.38 3.65 -5.66
N ILE A 109 7.61 2.79 -4.99
CA ILE A 109 6.67 3.22 -3.94
C ILE A 109 7.45 3.83 -2.78
N PHE A 110 8.51 3.17 -2.29
CA PHE A 110 9.31 3.69 -1.18
C PHE A 110 10.11 4.93 -1.55
N GLU A 111 10.54 5.09 -2.81
CA GLU A 111 11.11 6.35 -3.31
C GLU A 111 10.08 7.47 -3.23
N LYS A 112 8.85 7.25 -3.73
CA LYS A 112 7.76 8.24 -3.67
C LYS A 112 7.32 8.60 -2.25
N ILE A 113 7.39 7.66 -1.32
CA ILE A 113 7.10 7.91 0.10
C ILE A 113 8.15 8.85 0.69
N LYS A 114 9.42 8.70 0.31
CA LYS A 114 10.51 9.58 0.76
C LYS A 114 10.36 10.99 0.18
N ASP A 115 9.92 11.10 -1.07
CA ASP A 115 9.71 12.38 -1.76
C ASP A 115 8.45 13.15 -1.28
N ASN A 116 7.54 12.50 -0.54
CA ASN A 116 6.33 13.11 0.03
C ASN A 116 6.55 13.65 1.47
N GLN A 117 7.80 13.77 1.92
CA GLN A 117 8.19 14.50 3.13
C GLN A 117 8.65 15.91 2.77
#